data_AF-U2CP44-F1
#
_entry.id   AF-U2CP44-F1
#
_cell.length_a   1.000
_cell.length_b   1.000
_cell.length_c   1.000
_cell.angle_alpha   90.00
_cell.angle_beta   90.00
_cell.angle_gamma   90.00
#
_symmetry.space_group_name_H-M   'P 1'
#
loop_
_entity.id
_entity.type
_entity.pdbx_description
1 polymer ?
#
loop_
_entity_poly.entity_id
_entity_poly.type
_entity_poly.pdbx_seq_one_letter_code
_entity_poly.pdbx_strand_id
1 'polypeptide(L)'
;MAVRTNYGKNKNEYYRVTATIRRDSKGKPIRKEFYCKGKKDAKTKRDEYIYEIKDGLNLDFNTTSIGGLIYVWLFEVVRIKSKPFPFKRHEGIYINYIKDKEI
;
A
#
# COMPACT_ATOMS: atom_id res chain seq x y z
N MET A 1 18.31 -15.67 24.98
CA MET A 1 18.44 -14.20 24.83
C MET A 1 17.20 -13.56 25.42
N ALA A 2 17.33 -12.56 26.29
CA ALA A 2 16.18 -11.87 26.89
C ALA A 2 15.42 -11.08 25.81
N VAL A 3 14.16 -11.45 25.59
CA VAL A 3 13.30 -10.78 24.62
C VAL A 3 12.79 -9.50 25.29
N ARG A 4 13.36 -8.35 24.90
CA ARG A 4 12.87 -7.04 25.37
C ARG A 4 11.53 -6.77 24.69
N THR A 5 10.44 -6.85 25.42
CA THR A 5 9.07 -6.42 25.05
C THR A 5 8.86 -4.97 25.50
N ASN A 6 7.99 -4.22 24.82
CA ASN A 6 7.74 -2.80 25.13
C ASN A 6 6.24 -2.43 25.17
N TYR A 7 5.35 -3.39 24.92
CA TYR A 7 3.92 -3.15 24.84
C TYR A 7 3.12 -4.39 25.24
N GLY A 8 2.16 -4.23 26.16
CA GLY A 8 1.26 -5.30 26.59
C GLY A 8 -0.16 -5.06 26.07
N LYS A 9 -0.80 -6.09 25.50
CA LYS A 9 -2.22 -6.05 25.10
C LYS A 9 -2.90 -7.38 25.44
N ASN A 10 -4.06 -7.33 26.09
CA ASN A 10 -4.86 -8.50 26.49
C ASN A 10 -4.02 -9.66 27.05
N LYS A 11 -3.21 -9.40 28.08
CA LYS A 11 -2.35 -10.36 28.82
C LYS A 11 -1.11 -10.88 28.08
N ASN A 12 -0.85 -10.46 26.85
CA ASN A 12 0.37 -10.82 26.12
C ASN A 12 1.30 -9.63 25.93
N GLU A 13 2.61 -9.87 26.08
CA GLU A 13 3.65 -8.89 25.82
C GLU A 13 4.23 -9.02 24.42
N TYR A 14 4.43 -7.86 23.78
CA TYR A 14 4.93 -7.73 22.43
C TYR A 14 5.99 -6.64 22.36
N TYR A 15 6.77 -6.70 21.29
CA TYR A 15 7.53 -5.56 20.80
C TYR A 15 6.74 -4.85 19.70
N ARG A 16 6.31 -3.62 20.00
CA ARG A 16 5.62 -2.71 19.11
C ARG A 16 6.61 -1.78 18.42
N VAL A 17 6.47 -1.68 17.10
CA VAL A 17 7.14 -0.69 16.25
C VAL A 17 6.08 0.05 15.44
N THR A 18 6.25 1.35 15.25
CA THR A 18 5.30 2.17 14.48
C THR A 18 5.98 2.80 13.27
N ALA A 19 5.32 2.80 12.11
CA ALA A 19 5.71 3.58 10.94
C ALA A 19 4.67 4.67 10.69
N THR A 20 5.13 5.87 10.32
CA THR A 20 4.24 6.95 9.88
C THR A 20 4.08 6.83 8.37
N ILE A 21 2.85 6.59 7.89
CA ILE A 21 2.57 6.38 6.46
C ILE A 21 2.32 7.72 5.78
N ARG A 22 1.39 8.50 6.34
CA ARG A 22 0.91 9.75 5.75
C ARG A 22 0.52 10.73 6.84
N ARG A 23 0.30 12.00 6.48
CA ARG A 23 -0.42 12.97 7.30
C ARG A 23 -1.82 13.20 6.73
N ASP A 24 -2.80 13.26 7.61
CA ASP A 24 -4.17 13.64 7.27
C ASP A 24 -4.21 15.11 6.78
N SER A 25 -5.32 15.52 6.16
CA SER A 25 -5.65 16.89 5.75
C SER A 25 -5.43 17.92 6.86
N LYS A 26 -5.60 17.52 8.12
CA LYS A 26 -5.38 18.33 9.33
C LYS A 26 -3.94 18.28 9.86
N GLY A 27 -3.01 17.65 9.13
CA GLY A 27 -1.60 17.49 9.51
C GLY A 27 -1.30 16.38 10.53
N LYS A 28 -2.31 15.68 11.03
CA LYS A 28 -2.15 14.60 12.01
C LYS A 28 -1.46 13.38 11.37
N PRO A 29 -0.39 12.82 11.97
CA PRO A 29 0.29 11.65 11.43
C PRO A 29 -0.58 10.39 11.55
N ILE A 30 -0.84 9.73 10.42
CA ILE A 30 -1.46 8.41 10.32
C ILE A 30 -0.36 7.37 10.44
N ARG A 31 -0.43 6.54 11.49
CA ARG A 31 0.60 5.56 11.84
C ARG A 31 0.06 4.13 11.72
N LYS A 32 0.90 3.22 11.23
CA LYS A 32 0.66 1.77 11.30
C LYS A 32 1.48 1.18 12.42
N GLU A 33 0.86 0.33 13.22
CA GLU A 33 1.51 -0.38 14.31
C GLU A 33 1.81 -1.83 13.90
N PHE A 34 3.03 -2.28 14.20
CA PHE A 34 3.51 -3.64 13.98
C PHE A 34 3.80 -4.28 15.33
N TYR A 35 3.34 -5.51 15.52
CA TYR A 35 3.53 -6.28 16.75
C TYR A 35 4.22 -7.61 16.43
N CYS A 36 5.27 -7.92 17.19
CA CYS A 36 5.95 -9.22 17.15
C CYS A 36 6.45 -9.58 18.54
N LYS A 37 6.85 -10.85 18.73
CA LYS A 37 7.50 -11.29 19.97
C LYS A 37 8.90 -10.68 20.10
N GLY A 38 9.68 -10.65 19.02
CA GLY A 38 11.04 -10.11 18.99
C GLY A 38 11.17 -8.70 18.40
N LYS A 39 12.18 -7.96 18.89
CA LYS A 39 12.57 -6.65 18.35
C LYS A 39 13.03 -6.70 16.89
N LYS A 40 13.76 -7.76 16.51
CA LYS A 40 14.28 -7.93 15.15
C LYS A 40 13.11 -8.11 14.18
N ASP A 41 12.24 -9.07 14.45
CA ASP A 41 11.09 -9.39 13.59
C ASP A 41 10.14 -8.20 13.44
N ALA A 42 9.88 -7.45 14.52
CA ALA A 42 9.05 -6.25 14.46
C ALA A 42 9.64 -5.17 13.55
N LYS A 43 10.98 -5.02 13.55
CA LYS A 43 11.67 -4.08 12.65
C LYS A 43 11.68 -4.58 11.22
N THR A 44 11.96 -5.87 11.00
CA THR A 44 11.95 -6.47 9.66
C THR A 44 10.60 -6.27 8.99
N LYS A 45 9.48 -6.59 9.66
CA LYS A 45 8.13 -6.36 9.11
C LYS A 45 7.84 -4.90 8.79
N ARG A 46 8.34 -3.98 9.63
CA ARG A 46 8.22 -2.54 9.37
C ARG A 46 9.01 -2.15 8.12
N ASP A 47 10.22 -2.65 7.99
CA ASP A 47 11.14 -2.27 6.90
C ASP A 47 10.67 -2.86 5.58
N GLU A 48 10.20 -4.11 5.56
CA GLU A 48 9.52 -4.74 4.42
C GLU A 48 8.32 -3.90 3.97
N TYR A 49 7.44 -3.52 4.90
CA TYR A 49 6.28 -2.68 4.58
C TYR A 49 6.67 -1.31 4.00
N ILE A 50 7.71 -0.66 4.53
CA ILE A 50 8.20 0.62 3.99
C ILE A 50 8.82 0.44 2.60
N TYR A 51 9.52 -0.67 2.38
CA TYR A 51 10.13 -1.01 1.10
C TYR A 51 9.06 -1.25 0.03
N GLU A 52 8.04 -2.04 0.34
CA GLU A 52 6.87 -2.27 -0.53
C GLU A 52 6.17 -0.95 -0.91
N ILE A 53 5.97 -0.04 0.05
CA ILE A 53 5.41 1.29 -0.23
C ILE A 53 6.31 2.09 -1.17
N LYS A 54 7.63 2.08 -0.95
CA LYS A 54 8.60 2.81 -1.79
C LYS A 54 8.63 2.26 -3.22
N ASP A 55 8.48 0.96 -3.37
CA ASP A 55 8.43 0.28 -4.67
C ASP A 55 7.09 0.49 -5.40
N GLY A 56 6.18 1.28 -4.83
CA GLY A 56 4.93 1.68 -5.49
C GLY A 56 3.78 0.68 -5.29
N LEU A 57 3.93 -0.30 -4.40
CA LEU A 57 2.84 -1.21 -3.99
C LEU A 57 1.95 -0.49 -2.96
N ASN A 58 1.40 0.66 -3.34
CA ASN A 58 0.50 1.46 -2.52
C ASN A 58 -0.96 1.25 -2.95
N LEU A 59 -1.30 -0.01 -3.22
CA LEU A 59 -2.65 -0.42 -3.50
C LEU A 59 -3.01 -1.44 -2.43
N ASP A 60 -4.08 -1.17 -1.69
CA ASP A 60 -4.74 -2.22 -0.92
C ASP A 60 -5.25 -3.25 -1.94
N PHE A 61 -4.39 -4.18 -2.36
CA PHE A 61 -4.71 -5.23 -3.34
C PHE A 61 -5.88 -6.09 -2.88
N ASN A 62 -6.12 -6.15 -1.57
CA ASN A 62 -7.23 -6.88 -0.97
C ASN A 62 -8.59 -6.18 -1.17
N THR A 63 -8.63 -4.88 -1.49
CA THR A 63 -9.88 -4.12 -1.68
C THR A 63 -10.01 -3.50 -3.07
N THR A 64 -8.93 -3.47 -3.86
CA THR A 64 -8.93 -2.83 -5.17
C THR A 64 -9.31 -3.83 -6.25
N SER A 65 -10.37 -3.53 -7.01
CA SER A 65 -10.75 -4.34 -8.18
C SER A 65 -9.73 -4.24 -9.31
N ILE A 66 -9.67 -5.27 -10.15
CA ILE A 66 -8.81 -5.28 -11.36
C ILE A 66 -9.09 -4.05 -12.24
N GLY A 67 -10.35 -3.62 -12.34
CA GLY A 67 -10.71 -2.38 -13.06
C GLY A 67 -10.07 -1.13 -12.46
N GLY A 68 -9.99 -1.02 -11.12
CA GLY A 68 -9.30 0.07 -10.43
C GLY A 68 -7.79 0.06 -10.67
N LEU A 69 -7.16 -1.12 -10.68
CA LEU A 69 -5.73 -1.27 -10.97
C LEU A 69 -5.38 -0.84 -12.40
N ILE A 70 -6.20 -1.26 -13.37
CA ILE A 70 -6.00 -0.90 -14.78
C ILE A 70 -6.17 0.61 -14.98
N TYR A 71 -7.10 1.24 -14.27
CA TYR A 71 -7.27 2.69 -14.29
C TYR A 71 -5.99 3.41 -13.82
N VAL A 72 -5.47 3.03 -12.65
CA VAL A 72 -4.23 3.63 -12.10
C VAL A 72 -3.07 3.45 -13.07
N TRP A 73 -2.87 2.24 -13.59
CA TRP A 73 -1.82 1.97 -14.58
C TRP A 73 -1.97 2.81 -15.85
N LEU A 74 -3.19 2.93 -16.38
CA LEU A 74 -3.45 3.69 -17.60
C LEU A 74 -3.15 5.18 -17.42
N PHE A 75 -3.64 5.78 -16.33
CA PHE A 75 -3.54 7.22 -16.12
C PHE A 75 -2.22 7.68 -15.49
N GLU A 76 -1.58 6.86 -14.67
CA GLU A 76 -0.31 7.22 -14.02
C GLU A 76 0.92 6.77 -14.81
N VAL A 77 0.85 5.62 -15.51
CA VAL A 77 2.01 5.07 -16.23
C VAL A 77 1.90 5.28 -17.74
N VAL A 78 0.80 4.83 -18.35
CA VAL A 78 0.67 4.85 -19.81
C VAL A 78 0.53 6.29 -20.34
N ARG A 79 -0.22 7.14 -19.64
CA ARG A 79 -0.39 8.56 -20.00
C ARG A 79 0.93 9.33 -20.05
N ILE A 80 1.86 9.05 -19.13
CA ILE A 80 3.16 9.74 -19.06
C ILE A 80 4.10 9.21 -20.16
N LYS A 81 4.07 7.90 -20.41
CA LYS A 81 4.99 7.26 -21.37
C LYS A 81 4.55 7.39 -22.83
N SER A 82 3.25 7.49 -23.09
CA SER A 82 2.69 7.34 -24.44
C SER A 82 2.27 8.67 -25.04
N LYS A 83 2.41 8.79 -26.37
CA LYS A 83 1.84 9.91 -27.13
C LYS A 83 0.29 9.90 -27.04
N PRO A 84 -0.40 11.02 -27.33
CA PRO A 84 -1.86 11.11 -27.16
C PRO A 84 -2.67 10.09 -27.95
N PHE A 85 -2.22 9.73 -29.16
CA PHE A 85 -2.91 8.79 -30.03
C PHE A 85 -2.91 7.33 -29.51
N PRO A 86 -1.76 6.72 -29.16
CA PRO A 86 -1.75 5.40 -28.55
C PRO A 86 -2.45 5.38 -27.18
N PHE A 87 -2.37 6.47 -26.41
CA PHE A 87 -3.12 6.58 -25.15
C PHE A 87 -4.63 6.43 -25.35
N LYS A 88 -5.22 7.16 -26.32
CA LYS A 88 -6.66 7.06 -26.63
C LYS A 88 -7.11 5.64 -26.99
N ARG A 89 -6.24 4.85 -27.63
CA ARG A 89 -6.54 3.44 -27.93
C ARG A 89 -6.67 2.62 -26.65
N HIS A 90 -5.71 2.76 -25.73
CA HIS A 90 -5.75 2.06 -24.44
C HIS A 90 -6.93 2.53 -23.57
N GLU A 91 -7.24 3.83 -23.60
CA GLU A 91 -8.40 4.41 -22.93
C GLU A 91 -9.72 3.85 -23.48
N GLY A 92 -9.87 3.75 -24.80
CA GLY A 92 -11.06 3.15 -25.40
C GLY A 92 -11.27 1.69 -25.01
N ILE A 93 -10.20 0.90 -24.90
CA ILE A 93 -10.27 -0.49 -24.43
C ILE A 93 -10.74 -0.53 -22.96
N TYR A 94 -10.18 0.33 -22.13
CA TYR A 94 -10.57 0.42 -20.73
C TYR A 94 -12.04 0.80 -20.56
N ILE A 95 -12.51 1.85 -21.26
CA ILE A 95 -13.89 2.33 -21.19
C ILE A 95 -14.86 1.24 -21.68
N ASN A 96 -14.59 0.61 -22.81
CA ASN A 96 -15.56 -0.30 -23.44
C ASN A 96 -15.63 -1.68 -22.79
N TYR A 97 -14.53 -2.15 -22.19
CA TYR A 97 -14.42 -3.56 -21.79
C TYR A 97 -14.09 -3.79 -20.31
N ILE A 98 -13.70 -2.76 -19.56
CA ILE A 98 -13.15 -2.96 -18.21
C ILE A 98 -13.87 -2.08 -17.17
N LYS A 99 -14.24 -0.85 -17.52
CA LYS A 99 -14.77 0.14 -16.57
C LYS A 99 -16.07 -0.30 -15.87
N ASP A 100 -17.02 -0.82 -16.63
CA ASP A 100 -18.37 -1.16 -16.13
C ASP A 100 -18.61 -2.67 -16.06
N LYS A 101 -17.54 -3.47 -16.18
CA LYS A 101 -17.63 -4.92 -16.01
C LYS A 101 -17.36 -5.25 -14.54
N GLU A 102 -18.35 -5.83 -13.86
CA GLU A 102 -18.08 -6.59 -12.64
C GLU A 102 -17.22 -7.80 -13.02
N ILE A 103 -15.99 -7.80 -12.52
CA ILE A 103 -15.04 -8.92 -12.60
C ILE A 103 -14.89 -9.47 -11.19
#